data_AF-A0A913Y2X8-F1
#
_entry.id   AF-A0A913Y2X8-F1
#
_cell.length_a   1.000
_cell.length_b   1.000
_cell.length_c   1.000
_cell.angle_alpha   90.00
_cell.angle_beta   90.00
_cell.angle_gamma   90.00
#
_symmetry.space_group_name_H-M   'P 1'
#
loop_
_entity.id
_entity.type
_entity.pdbx_description
1 polymer ?
#
loop_
_entity_poly.entity_id
_entity_poly.type
_entity_poly.pdbx_seq_one_letter_code
_entity_poly.pdbx_strand_id
1 'polypeptide(L)'
;MTYIFNRASLLNVGFLAARKDNCDYIVMHDVDLLPLNNKLFYGFPEKGPFHISAPHLHPKYHYRTFVGGILMMSVEHFEKVNGLSNKFWGWGREDDELYQRIMSAGLTVSESCP
;
A
#
# COMPACT_ATOMS: atom_id res chain seq x y z
N MET A 1 11.35 -17.90 -21.72
CA MET A 1 11.47 -16.48 -21.30
C MET A 1 10.85 -16.36 -19.93
N THR A 2 11.60 -15.90 -18.94
CA THR A 2 11.08 -15.63 -17.60
C THR A 2 10.79 -14.15 -17.53
N TYR A 3 9.52 -13.77 -17.41
CA TYR A 3 9.13 -12.38 -17.23
C TYR A 3 9.31 -12.01 -15.75
N ILE A 4 9.87 -10.84 -15.50
CA ILE A 4 10.06 -10.34 -14.14
C ILE A 4 8.73 -9.79 -13.63
N PHE A 5 8.37 -10.13 -12.40
CA PHE A 5 7.16 -9.65 -11.76
C PHE A 5 7.24 -8.14 -11.47
N ASN A 6 6.13 -7.43 -11.67
CA ASN A 6 6.01 -6.00 -11.34
C ASN A 6 4.79 -5.79 -10.45
N ARG A 7 5.03 -5.82 -9.14
CA ARG A 7 4.01 -5.65 -8.11
C ARG A 7 3.29 -4.31 -8.24
N ALA A 8 4.05 -3.22 -8.35
CA ALA A 8 3.53 -1.86 -8.43
C ALA A 8 2.57 -1.65 -9.60
N SER A 9 2.94 -2.12 -10.79
CA SER A 9 2.07 -2.01 -11.96
C SER A 9 0.79 -2.81 -11.82
N LEU A 10 0.82 -3.99 -11.20
CA LEU A 10 -0.39 -4.76 -10.94
C LEU A 10 -1.31 -4.08 -9.93
N LEU A 11 -0.76 -3.46 -8.88
CA LEU A 11 -1.53 -2.67 -7.92
C LEU A 11 -2.16 -1.44 -8.60
N ASN A 12 -1.44 -0.76 -9.50
CA ASN A 12 -2.01 0.32 -10.31
C ASN A 12 -3.17 -0.16 -11.21
N VAL A 13 -3.04 -1.34 -11.84
CA VAL A 13 -4.13 -1.94 -12.62
C VAL A 13 -5.34 -2.25 -11.75
N GLY A 14 -5.12 -2.83 -10.57
CA GLY A 14 -6.18 -3.10 -9.59
C GLY A 14 -6.89 -1.82 -9.14
N PHE A 15 -6.15 -0.74 -8.90
CA PHE A 15 -6.71 0.56 -8.59
C PHE A 15 -7.61 1.09 -9.72
N LEU A 16 -7.18 1.00 -10.99
CA LEU A 16 -7.99 1.45 -12.12
C LEU A 16 -9.32 0.68 -12.22
N ALA A 17 -9.31 -0.62 -11.92
CA ALA A 17 -10.51 -1.43 -11.84
C ALA A 17 -11.41 -1.00 -10.67
N ALA A 18 -10.86 -0.87 -9.46
CA ALA A 18 -11.59 -0.45 -8.27
C ALA A 18 -12.25 0.93 -8.44
N ARG A 19 -11.53 1.88 -9.06
CA ARG A 19 -12.07 3.21 -9.38
C ARG A 19 -13.23 3.14 -10.37
N LYS A 20 -13.12 2.28 -11.40
CA LYS A 20 -14.19 2.07 -12.38
C LYS A 20 -15.46 1.50 -11.71
N ASP A 21 -15.27 0.68 -10.69
CA ASP A 21 -16.36 0.07 -9.91
C ASP A 21 -16.87 1.00 -8.78
N ASN A 22 -16.43 2.27 -8.74
CA ASN A 22 -16.79 3.28 -7.75
C ASN A 22 -16.49 2.87 -6.29
N CYS A 23 -15.38 2.16 -6.06
CA CYS A 23 -14.88 1.92 -4.70
C CYS A 23 -14.41 3.24 -4.05
N ASP A 24 -14.62 3.40 -2.75
CA ASP A 24 -14.16 4.58 -2.01
C ASP A 24 -12.68 4.51 -1.62
N TYR A 25 -12.16 3.29 -1.42
CA TYR A 25 -10.80 3.03 -0.97
C TYR A 25 -10.30 1.69 -1.51
N ILE A 26 -8.98 1.51 -1.46
CA ILE A 26 -8.28 0.30 -1.84
C ILE A 26 -7.45 -0.25 -0.69
N VAL A 27 -7.23 -1.56 -0.71
CA VAL A 27 -6.29 -2.26 0.16
C VAL A 27 -5.29 -3.00 -0.72
N MET A 28 -4.05 -2.51 -0.76
CA MET A 28 -2.95 -3.19 -1.44
C MET A 28 -2.43 -4.26 -0.48
N HIS A 29 -2.53 -5.52 -0.86
CA HIS A 29 -2.37 -6.64 0.08
C HIS A 29 -1.56 -7.77 -0.54
N ASP A 30 -0.42 -8.10 0.07
CA ASP A 30 0.36 -9.28 -0.32
C ASP A 30 -0.41 -10.56 0.03
N VAL A 31 -0.46 -11.51 -0.90
CA VAL A 31 -1.29 -12.72 -0.79
C VAL A 31 -0.82 -13.69 0.31
N ASP A 32 0.43 -13.58 0.72
CA ASP A 32 1.09 -14.43 1.71
C ASP A 32 1.07 -13.85 3.13
N LEU A 33 0.45 -12.67 3.34
CA LEU A 33 0.41 -12.00 4.64
C LEU A 33 -0.99 -12.07 5.26
N LEU A 34 -1.29 -13.13 6.02
CA LEU A 34 -2.62 -13.33 6.62
C LEU A 34 -2.77 -12.57 7.95
N PRO A 35 -3.78 -11.69 8.09
CA PRO A 35 -4.12 -11.05 9.36
C PRO A 35 -4.60 -12.10 10.38
N LEU A 36 -3.90 -12.23 11.51
CA LEU A 36 -4.28 -13.16 12.58
C LEU A 36 -5.12 -12.50 13.68
N ASN A 37 -5.02 -11.18 13.83
CA ASN A 37 -5.79 -10.40 14.78
C ASN A 37 -7.03 -9.80 14.10
N ASN A 38 -8.22 -10.25 14.51
CA ASN A 38 -9.50 -9.79 13.97
C ASN A 38 -9.85 -8.34 14.36
N LYS A 39 -9.04 -7.69 15.20
CA LYS A 39 -9.18 -6.28 15.57
C LYS A 39 -8.46 -5.33 14.60
N LEU A 40 -7.74 -5.86 13.61
CA LEU A 40 -7.08 -5.03 12.61
C LEU A 40 -8.13 -4.26 11.80
N PHE A 41 -7.89 -2.96 11.65
CA PHE A 41 -8.81 -2.05 10.99
C PHE A 41 -8.70 -2.17 9.47
N TYR A 42 -9.81 -2.54 8.82
CA TYR A 42 -9.98 -2.55 7.36
C TYR A 42 -11.11 -1.59 6.92
N GLY A 43 -11.52 -0.66 7.78
CA GLY A 43 -12.52 0.35 7.45
C GLY A 43 -11.96 1.51 6.63
N PHE A 44 -12.80 2.47 6.25
CA PHE A 44 -12.35 3.58 5.40
C PHE A 44 -11.22 4.42 6.06
N PRO A 45 -10.09 4.68 5.36
CA PRO A 45 -8.93 5.38 5.93
C PRO A 45 -9.10 6.91 5.86
N GLU A 46 -9.94 7.47 6.74
CA GLU A 46 -10.35 8.90 6.72
C GLU A 46 -9.20 9.91 6.77
N LYS A 47 -8.17 9.63 7.59
CA LYS A 47 -7.13 10.63 7.91
C LYS A 47 -5.96 10.66 6.91
N GLY A 48 -5.83 9.65 6.06
CA GLY A 48 -4.64 9.42 5.27
C GLY A 48 -4.37 7.92 5.06
N PRO A 49 -3.29 7.56 4.36
CA PRO A 49 -2.89 6.18 4.20
C PRO A 49 -2.74 5.45 5.55
N PHE A 50 -3.22 4.21 5.62
CA PHE A 50 -3.21 3.40 6.83
C PHE A 50 -2.47 2.08 6.58
N HIS A 51 -1.36 1.88 7.28
CA HIS A 51 -0.47 0.73 7.12
C HIS A 51 -0.86 -0.36 8.13
N ILE A 52 -1.48 -1.43 7.62
CA ILE A 52 -1.98 -2.52 8.47
C ILE A 52 -0.83 -3.37 8.97
N SER A 53 0.11 -3.71 8.09
CA SER A 53 1.29 -4.52 8.41
C SER A 53 2.48 -3.64 8.76
N ALA A 54 2.28 -2.79 9.76
CA ALA A 54 3.27 -1.84 10.25
C ALA A 54 4.63 -2.51 10.56
N PRO A 55 5.76 -1.78 10.53
CA PRO A 55 7.09 -2.38 10.71
C PRO A 55 7.25 -3.16 12.02
N HIS A 56 6.51 -2.80 13.06
CA HIS A 56 6.51 -3.48 14.35
C HIS A 56 5.60 -4.71 14.42
N LEU A 57 4.80 -4.97 13.38
CA LEU A 57 3.93 -6.14 13.22
C LEU A 57 4.38 -7.07 12.08
N HIS A 58 5.19 -6.57 11.15
CA HIS A 58 5.59 -7.30 9.96
C HIS A 58 6.68 -8.34 10.27
N PRO A 59 6.61 -9.57 9.75
CA PRO A 59 7.52 -10.66 10.12
C PRO A 59 8.98 -10.51 9.64
N LYS A 60 9.29 -9.52 8.81
CA LYS A 60 10.59 -9.38 8.11
C LYS A 60 11.17 -7.96 8.15
N TYR A 61 10.43 -6.97 7.68
CA TYR A 61 10.87 -5.58 7.57
C TYR A 61 10.42 -4.74 8.77
N HIS A 62 11.38 -4.07 9.41
CA HIS A 62 11.17 -3.33 10.67
C HIS A 62 11.64 -1.86 10.62
N TYR A 63 11.96 -1.35 9.42
CA TYR A 63 12.45 0.02 9.29
C TYR A 63 11.30 1.03 9.18
N ARG A 64 11.53 2.25 9.67
CA ARG A 64 10.50 3.27 9.93
C ARG A 64 9.68 3.70 8.70
N THR A 65 10.26 3.66 7.51
CA THR A 65 9.61 4.14 6.28
C THR A 65 9.00 3.01 5.44
N PHE A 66 8.99 1.79 5.97
CA PHE A 66 8.43 0.64 5.29
C PHE A 66 6.91 0.75 5.20
N VAL A 67 6.36 0.62 3.99
CA VAL A 67 4.90 0.62 3.73
C VAL A 67 4.46 -0.55 2.84
N GLY A 68 5.29 -1.59 2.73
CA GLY A 68 4.97 -2.83 2.01
C GLY A 68 4.06 -3.77 2.81
N GLY A 69 3.75 -4.95 2.26
CA GLY A 69 2.78 -5.88 2.86
C GLY A 69 1.35 -5.44 2.59
N ILE A 70 0.73 -4.77 3.57
CA ILE A 70 -0.69 -4.37 3.54
C ILE A 70 -0.85 -2.87 3.86
N LEU A 71 -1.23 -2.10 2.85
CA LEU A 71 -1.43 -0.64 2.93
C LEU A 71 -2.79 -0.25 2.35
N MET A 72 -3.52 0.61 3.08
CA MET A 72 -4.82 1.12 2.68
C MET A 72 -4.73 2.59 2.28
N MET A 73 -5.47 2.97 1.25
CA MET A 73 -5.59 4.35 0.80
C MET A 73 -7.00 4.61 0.26
N SER A 74 -7.56 5.80 0.50
CA SER A 74 -8.74 6.24 -0.26
C SER A 74 -8.36 6.39 -1.74
N VAL A 75 -9.35 6.28 -2.63
CA VAL A 75 -9.13 6.53 -4.07
C VAL A 75 -8.53 7.92 -4.28
N GLU A 76 -9.05 8.94 -3.58
CA GLU A 76 -8.53 10.31 -3.65
C GLU A 76 -7.05 10.40 -3.24
N HIS A 77 -6.64 9.76 -2.14
CA HIS A 77 -5.24 9.78 -1.71
C HIS A 77 -4.32 9.06 -2.71
N PHE A 78 -4.80 7.97 -3.31
CA PHE A 78 -4.02 7.23 -4.31
C PHE A 78 -3.85 8.02 -5.61
N GLU A 79 -4.88 8.75 -6.05
CA GLU A 79 -4.80 9.67 -7.18
C GLU A 79 -3.88 10.85 -6.88
N LYS A 80 -3.95 11.41 -5.66
CA LYS A 80 -3.11 12.53 -5.22
C LYS A 80 -1.62 12.22 -5.29
N VAL A 81 -1.22 10.97 -5.03
CA VAL A 81 0.18 10.51 -5.17
C VAL A 81 0.52 9.98 -6.57
N ASN A 82 -0.43 10.00 -7.51
CA ASN A 82 -0.29 9.44 -8.85
C ASN A 82 0.11 7.95 -8.85
N GLY A 83 -0.51 7.17 -7.95
CA GLY A 83 -0.26 5.73 -7.78
C GLY A 83 1.21 5.35 -7.52
N LEU A 84 1.56 4.09 -7.78
CA LEU A 84 2.92 3.57 -7.66
C LEU A 84 3.72 3.77 -8.96
N SER A 85 5.04 3.76 -8.88
CA SER A 85 5.92 3.74 -10.05
C SER A 85 5.83 2.42 -10.85
N ASN A 86 5.62 2.52 -12.16
CA ASN A 86 5.64 1.36 -13.08
C ASN A 86 7.05 0.89 -13.48
N LYS A 87 8.11 1.49 -12.90
CA LYS A 87 9.51 1.24 -13.30
C LYS A 87 10.20 0.13 -12.49
N PHE A 88 9.58 -0.34 -11.41
CA PHE A 88 10.15 -1.36 -10.52
C PHE A 88 9.80 -2.76 -11.02
N TRP A 89 10.73 -3.34 -11.78
CA TRP A 89 10.67 -4.74 -12.21
C TRP A 89 11.53 -5.58 -11.27
N GLY A 90 10.91 -6.54 -10.59
CA GLY A 90 11.57 -7.42 -9.63
C GLY A 90 11.27 -7.00 -8.20
N TRP A 91 12.09 -7.49 -7.26
CA TRP A 91 11.84 -7.31 -5.85
C TRP A 91 12.50 -6.03 -5.31
N GLY A 92 11.67 -5.13 -4.74
CA GLY A 92 12.09 -4.05 -3.85
C GLY A 92 12.00 -2.63 -4.41
N ARG A 93 11.91 -1.68 -3.46
CA ARG A 93 11.92 -0.21 -3.59
C ARG A 93 10.67 0.44 -4.16
N GLU A 94 9.68 -0.32 -4.62
CA GLU A 94 8.43 0.28 -5.08
C GLU A 94 7.59 0.85 -3.94
N ASP A 95 7.64 0.21 -2.78
CA ASP A 95 7.03 0.66 -1.53
C ASP A 95 7.78 1.85 -0.91
N ASP A 96 9.11 1.82 -0.92
CA ASP A 96 9.94 2.95 -0.49
C ASP A 96 9.65 4.22 -1.33
N GLU A 97 9.48 4.07 -2.65
CA GLU A 97 9.15 5.19 -3.52
C GLU A 97 7.71 5.68 -3.31
N LEU A 98 6.76 4.78 -3.08
CA LEU A 98 5.40 5.16 -2.70
C LEU A 98 5.39 5.97 -1.40
N TYR A 99 6.16 5.56 -0.38
CA TYR A 99 6.30 6.33 0.86
C TYR A 99 6.77 7.77 0.59
N GLN A 100 7.79 7.95 -0.27
CA GLN A 100 8.26 9.29 -0.64
C GLN A 100 7.18 10.13 -1.32
N ARG A 101 6.34 9.52 -2.19
CA ARG A 101 5.21 10.22 -2.82
C ARG A 101 4.15 10.64 -1.81
N ILE A 102 3.82 9.77 -0.86
CA ILE A 102 2.88 10.06 0.22
C ILE A 102 3.36 11.28 1.02
N MET A 103 4.63 11.28 1.45
CA MET A 103 5.22 12.41 2.18
C MET A 103 5.23 13.69 1.34
N SER A 104 5.61 13.60 0.05
CA SER A 104 5.65 14.75 -0.86
C SER A 104 4.26 15.34 -1.15
N ALA A 105 3.20 14.53 -1.07
CA ALA A 105 1.82 14.97 -1.17
C ALA A 105 1.26 15.60 0.13
N GLY A 106 2.09 15.72 1.17
CA GLY A 106 1.71 16.25 2.48
C GLY A 106 0.76 15.32 3.26
N LEU A 107 0.75 14.02 2.94
CA LEU A 107 -0.04 13.01 3.64
C LEU A 107 0.82 12.37 4.74
N THR A 108 0.16 11.85 5.78
CA THR A 108 0.80 11.10 6.86
C THR A 108 0.32 9.66 6.84
N VAL A 109 1.24 8.71 7.03
CA VAL A 109 0.91 7.29 7.19
C VAL A 109 0.58 7.04 8.66
N SER A 110 -0.63 6.53 8.91
CA SER A 110 -1.01 5.98 10.21
C SER A 110 -0.76 4.48 10.23
N GLU A 111 -0.52 3.90 11.40
CA GLU A 111 -0.16 2.47 11.55
C GLU A 111 -1.17 1.75 12.46
N SER A 112 -1.36 0.46 12.24
CA SER A 112 -2.02 -0.41 13.22
C SER A 112 -1.26 -0.41 14.55
N CYS A 113 -2.00 -0.46 15.65
CA CYS A 113 -1.43 -0.75 16.96
C CYS A 113 -1.33 -2.28 17.20
N PRO A 114 -0.43 -2.74 18.08
CA PRO A 114 -0.37 -4.14 18.53
C PRO A 114 -1.68 -4.69 19.12
#